data_AF-A0A431MWI8-F1
#
_entry.id   AF-A0A431MWI8-F1
#
_cell.length_a   1.000
_cell.length_b   1.000
_cell.length_c   1.000
_cell.angle_alpha   90.00
_cell.angle_beta   90.00
_cell.angle_gamma   90.00
#
_symmetry.space_group_name_H-M   'P 1'
#
loop_
_entity.id
_entity.type
_entity.pdbx_description
1 polymer ?
#
loop_
_entity_poly.entity_id
_entity_poly.type
_entity_poly.pdbx_seq_one_letter_code
_entity_poly.pdbx_strand_id
1 'polypeptide(L)'
;MEYNLKSHGDHLERSYADFIITYFKTYEAVWKIFIGNKGNDTKAEIENYPLDKNIKRQNFSEHTYTILQSVILLHRLIEKGTFNNSISNTTENILDLQDNLLLFFTHLGRIMNNIEEASSLLDLKESDTSSLLKEFYHKRHILVHGKMLPIIFKETGEILLPVLSKNGTDITGWYHKEHSWKDIGLLPTLEANQTASTLFWELLPKLEEIFGQFKKEIETQLSGQDLKIKFEHNFYPNVQRHGSGSFTPTASNSAVSVYGLDKIDRTKW
;
A
#
# COMPACT_ATOMS: atom_id res chain seq x y z
N MET A 1 10.84 0.14 -29.76
CA MET A 1 10.69 -0.64 -28.52
C MET A 1 9.59 0.03 -27.70
N GLU A 2 8.60 -0.71 -27.21
CA GLU A 2 7.47 -0.10 -26.48
C GLU A 2 7.92 0.40 -25.11
N TYR A 3 7.55 1.63 -24.75
CA TYR A 3 7.85 2.21 -23.44
C TYR A 3 7.03 1.52 -22.36
N ASN A 4 7.67 0.98 -21.31
CA ASN A 4 7.05 0.15 -20.27
C ASN A 4 7.86 0.16 -18.96
N LEU A 5 7.23 -0.26 -17.86
CA LEU A 5 7.84 -0.27 -16.54
C LEU A 5 9.05 -1.20 -16.46
N LYS A 6 9.00 -2.38 -17.09
CA LYS A 6 10.09 -3.37 -17.06
C LYS A 6 11.43 -2.81 -17.53
N SER A 7 11.40 -1.93 -18.53
CA SER A 7 12.60 -1.44 -19.19
C SER A 7 12.95 -0.01 -18.79
N HIS A 8 11.98 0.80 -18.35
CA HIS A 8 12.16 2.24 -18.16
C HIS A 8 11.66 2.77 -16.81
N GLY A 9 10.96 1.93 -16.04
CA GLY A 9 10.59 2.29 -14.67
C GLY A 9 11.81 2.42 -13.77
N ASP A 10 11.63 2.99 -12.60
CA ASP A 10 12.65 3.03 -11.55
C ASP A 10 12.93 1.64 -10.95
N HIS A 11 13.80 1.57 -9.94
CA HIS A 11 14.12 0.29 -9.31
C HIS A 11 12.90 -0.45 -8.73
N LEU A 12 11.97 0.27 -8.08
CA LEU A 12 10.78 -0.33 -7.47
C LEU A 12 9.81 -0.81 -8.55
N GLU A 13 9.51 0.06 -9.52
CA GLU A 13 8.63 -0.22 -10.66
C GLU A 13 9.12 -1.42 -11.46
N ARG A 14 10.42 -1.50 -11.77
CA ARG A 14 11.00 -2.65 -12.48
C ARG A 14 10.89 -3.94 -11.68
N SER A 15 11.16 -3.87 -10.37
CA SER A 15 11.14 -5.05 -9.48
C SER A 15 9.75 -5.64 -9.30
N TYR A 16 8.70 -4.80 -9.37
CA TYR A 16 7.30 -5.21 -9.22
C TYR A 16 6.51 -5.14 -10.52
N ALA A 17 7.16 -5.02 -11.68
CA ALA A 17 6.49 -4.82 -12.96
C ALA A 17 5.48 -5.93 -13.28
N ASP A 18 5.80 -7.20 -13.00
CA ASP A 18 4.88 -8.32 -13.25
C ASP A 18 3.63 -8.25 -12.37
N PHE A 19 3.78 -7.88 -11.09
CA PHE A 19 2.66 -7.65 -10.19
C PHE A 19 1.79 -6.48 -10.68
N ILE A 20 2.42 -5.36 -11.06
CA ILE A 20 1.72 -4.17 -11.55
C ILE A 20 0.94 -4.50 -12.83
N ILE A 21 1.57 -5.15 -13.81
CA ILE A 21 0.92 -5.51 -15.08
C ILE A 21 -0.25 -6.49 -14.86
N THR A 22 -0.15 -7.36 -13.86
CA THR A 22 -1.20 -8.37 -13.60
C THR A 22 -2.39 -7.79 -12.85
N TYR A 23 -2.14 -7.00 -11.80
CA TYR A 23 -3.17 -6.61 -10.83
C TYR A 23 -3.46 -5.10 -10.77
N PHE A 24 -2.56 -4.28 -11.30
CA PHE A 24 -2.66 -2.82 -11.27
C PHE A 24 -2.24 -2.20 -12.63
N LYS A 25 -2.66 -2.82 -13.73
CA LYS A 25 -2.23 -2.49 -15.10
C LYS A 25 -2.53 -1.05 -15.52
N THR A 26 -3.58 -0.45 -14.98
CA THR A 26 -3.99 0.91 -15.36
C THR A 26 -3.03 1.95 -14.78
N TYR A 27 -2.33 1.63 -13.68
CA TYR A 27 -1.16 2.40 -13.23
C TYR A 27 -0.12 2.53 -14.34
N GLU A 28 0.29 1.41 -14.96
CA GLU A 28 1.26 1.45 -16.06
C GLU A 28 0.72 2.26 -17.25
N ALA A 29 -0.57 2.14 -17.56
CA ALA A 29 -1.18 2.89 -18.67
C ALA A 29 -1.12 4.40 -18.43
N VAL A 30 -1.47 4.87 -17.22
CA VAL A 30 -1.32 6.28 -16.81
C VAL A 30 0.16 6.69 -16.84
N TRP A 31 1.03 5.82 -16.34
CA TRP A 31 2.45 6.07 -16.28
C TRP A 31 3.06 6.29 -17.67
N LYS A 32 2.70 5.45 -18.65
CA LYS A 32 3.20 5.53 -20.03
C LYS A 32 2.85 6.84 -20.74
N ILE A 33 1.70 7.45 -20.42
CA ILE A 33 1.17 8.61 -21.15
C ILE A 33 1.36 9.94 -20.41
N PHE A 34 1.54 9.90 -19.09
CA PHE A 34 1.56 11.12 -18.28
C PHE A 34 2.68 11.20 -17.25
N ILE A 35 3.15 10.09 -16.69
CA ILE A 35 4.24 10.13 -15.70
C ILE A 35 5.56 9.89 -16.41
N GLY A 36 5.92 8.64 -16.65
CA GLY A 36 7.16 8.23 -17.30
C GLY A 36 8.41 8.63 -16.52
N ASN A 37 9.40 7.76 -16.52
CA ASN A 37 10.76 8.02 -16.06
C ASN A 37 11.77 8.00 -17.23
N LYS A 38 12.83 8.82 -17.14
CA LYS A 38 13.95 8.83 -18.11
C LYS A 38 14.93 7.66 -17.90
N GLY A 39 14.54 6.64 -17.13
CA GLY A 39 15.36 5.49 -16.73
C GLY A 39 16.35 5.75 -15.60
N ASN A 40 16.55 7.02 -15.20
CA ASN A 40 17.50 7.49 -14.20
C ASN A 40 16.82 8.00 -12.90
N ASP A 41 15.64 7.47 -12.60
CA ASP A 41 14.78 7.90 -11.48
C ASP A 41 14.31 9.37 -11.57
N THR A 42 14.45 10.01 -12.75
CA THR A 42 13.87 11.33 -13.02
C THR A 42 12.67 11.24 -13.95
N LYS A 43 11.67 12.10 -13.73
CA LYS A 43 10.45 12.16 -14.53
C LYS A 43 10.74 12.58 -15.97
N ALA A 44 10.07 11.93 -16.93
CA ALA A 44 10.16 12.30 -18.33
C ALA A 44 9.52 13.68 -18.61
N GLU A 45 9.94 14.34 -19.67
CA GLU A 45 9.38 15.64 -20.08
C GLU A 45 8.28 15.44 -21.13
N ILE A 46 7.27 16.31 -21.14
CA ILE A 46 6.31 16.40 -22.24
C ILE A 46 6.70 17.65 -23.05
N GLU A 47 7.00 17.46 -24.33
CA GLU A 47 7.40 18.56 -25.20
C GLU A 47 6.31 19.62 -25.26
N ASN A 48 6.67 20.91 -25.18
CA ASN A 48 5.72 22.03 -25.24
C ASN A 48 4.63 22.01 -24.15
N TYR A 49 4.81 21.24 -23.07
CA TYR A 49 3.85 21.24 -21.97
C TYR A 49 3.98 22.51 -21.13
N PRO A 50 2.87 23.23 -20.86
CA PRO A 50 2.91 24.45 -20.05
C PRO A 50 3.54 24.22 -18.67
N LEU A 51 4.36 25.16 -18.21
CA LEU A 51 5.14 25.03 -16.98
C LEU A 51 4.26 24.82 -15.74
N ASP A 52 3.18 25.59 -15.64
CA ASP A 52 2.16 25.48 -14.59
C ASP A 52 1.50 24.10 -14.57
N LYS A 53 1.18 23.55 -15.75
CA LYS A 53 0.66 22.19 -15.88
C LYS A 53 1.71 21.14 -15.53
N ASN A 54 3.00 21.40 -15.79
CA ASN A 54 4.07 20.46 -15.43
C ASN A 54 4.27 20.35 -13.91
N ILE A 55 4.02 21.42 -13.14
CA ILE A 55 3.99 21.37 -11.67
C ILE A 55 2.85 20.49 -11.19
N LYS A 56 1.62 20.69 -11.71
CA LYS A 56 0.47 19.82 -11.37
C LYS A 56 0.77 18.35 -11.68
N ARG A 57 1.34 18.08 -12.86
CA ARG A 57 1.78 16.76 -13.29
C ARG A 57 2.84 16.15 -12.36
N GLN A 58 3.78 16.95 -11.87
CA GLN A 58 4.79 16.50 -10.90
C GLN A 58 4.12 16.04 -9.60
N ASN A 59 3.26 16.87 -9.02
CA ASN A 59 2.56 16.53 -7.78
C ASN A 59 1.68 15.29 -7.97
N PHE A 60 1.00 15.17 -9.12
CA PHE A 60 0.20 14.00 -9.47
C PHE A 60 1.05 12.73 -9.51
N SER A 61 2.24 12.82 -10.12
CA SER A 61 3.21 11.72 -10.15
C SER A 61 3.65 11.29 -8.75
N GLU A 62 3.92 12.24 -7.85
CA GLU A 62 4.37 11.94 -6.48
C GLU A 62 3.29 11.24 -5.65
N HIS A 63 2.04 11.69 -5.77
CA HIS A 63 0.89 11.06 -5.11
C HIS A 63 0.63 9.64 -5.65
N THR A 64 0.61 9.47 -6.98
CA THR A 64 0.37 8.16 -7.60
C THR A 64 1.52 7.18 -7.35
N TYR A 65 2.77 7.65 -7.31
CA TYR A 65 3.90 6.83 -6.89
C TYR A 65 3.80 6.41 -5.42
N THR A 66 3.36 7.32 -4.55
CA THR A 66 3.09 7.00 -3.13
C THR A 66 1.99 5.93 -2.98
N ILE A 67 0.96 5.99 -3.82
CA ILE A 67 -0.08 4.96 -3.87
C ILE A 67 0.53 3.62 -4.27
N LEU A 68 1.29 3.56 -5.37
CA LEU A 68 1.98 2.35 -5.83
C LEU A 68 2.85 1.75 -4.72
N GLN A 69 3.69 2.57 -4.08
CA GLN A 69 4.57 2.13 -3.02
C GLN A 69 3.77 1.51 -1.85
N SER A 70 2.66 2.13 -1.46
CA SER A 70 1.81 1.61 -0.38
C SER A 70 1.13 0.29 -0.78
N VAL A 71 0.67 0.16 -2.02
CA VAL A 71 0.13 -1.10 -2.56
C VAL A 71 1.18 -2.21 -2.52
N ILE A 72 2.40 -1.93 -2.96
CA ILE A 72 3.51 -2.89 -2.90
C ILE A 72 3.85 -3.28 -1.46
N LEU A 73 3.85 -2.33 -0.52
CA LEU A 73 4.13 -2.62 0.88
C LEU A 73 3.04 -3.52 1.50
N LEU A 74 1.77 -3.28 1.17
CA LEU A 74 0.67 -4.17 1.56
C LEU A 74 0.85 -5.56 0.95
N HIS A 75 1.16 -5.66 -0.34
CA HIS A 75 1.42 -6.93 -1.02
C HIS A 75 2.53 -7.73 -0.33
N ARG A 76 3.63 -7.06 0.04
CA ARG A 76 4.76 -7.68 0.75
C ARG A 76 4.36 -8.22 2.13
N LEU A 77 3.46 -7.55 2.86
CA LEU A 77 2.96 -8.05 4.15
C LEU A 77 2.16 -9.35 3.96
N ILE A 78 1.36 -9.42 2.89
CA ILE A 78 0.59 -10.61 2.55
C ILE A 78 1.51 -11.75 2.09
N GLU A 79 2.40 -11.51 1.13
CA GLU A 79 3.29 -12.54 0.57
C GLU A 79 4.28 -13.11 1.58
N LYS A 80 4.81 -12.28 2.48
CA LYS A 80 5.69 -12.75 3.56
C LYS A 80 4.97 -13.60 4.60
N GLY A 81 3.64 -13.71 4.51
CA GLY A 81 2.84 -14.41 5.51
C GLY A 81 2.94 -13.75 6.87
N THR A 82 3.06 -12.42 6.94
CA THR A 82 3.17 -11.66 8.20
C THR A 82 2.03 -12.01 9.16
N PHE A 83 0.86 -12.36 8.63
CA PHE A 83 -0.33 -12.73 9.39
C PHE A 83 -0.61 -14.25 9.43
N ASN A 84 0.26 -15.08 8.83
CA ASN A 84 0.09 -16.54 8.70
C ASN A 84 0.76 -17.35 9.82
N ASN A 85 1.72 -16.75 10.52
CA ASN A 85 2.50 -17.50 11.49
C ASN A 85 1.58 -17.95 12.63
N SER A 86 1.64 -19.24 12.98
CA SER A 86 1.07 -19.72 14.23
C SER A 86 1.78 -18.98 15.35
N ILE A 87 1.08 -18.06 15.98
CA ILE A 87 1.67 -17.19 16.97
C ILE A 87 1.61 -17.92 18.31
N SER A 88 2.76 -18.25 18.89
CA SER A 88 2.79 -18.63 20.29
C SER A 88 2.27 -17.45 21.11
N ASN A 89 1.42 -17.71 22.10
CA ASN A 89 0.76 -16.68 22.93
C ASN A 89 1.77 -16.01 23.89
N THR A 90 2.80 -15.37 23.32
CA THR A 90 3.82 -14.59 24.01
C THR A 90 3.56 -13.11 23.76
N THR A 91 3.96 -12.26 24.70
CA THR A 91 3.72 -10.81 24.61
C THR A 91 4.29 -10.19 23.33
N GLU A 92 5.54 -10.52 22.97
CA GLU A 92 6.22 -9.94 21.79
C GLU A 92 5.46 -10.22 20.49
N ASN A 93 5.03 -11.46 20.34
CA ASN A 93 4.25 -11.91 19.21
C ASN A 93 2.90 -11.16 19.06
N ILE A 94 2.27 -10.81 20.18
CA ILE A 94 1.05 -10.01 20.18
C ILE A 94 1.36 -8.59 19.73
N LEU A 95 2.42 -7.98 20.27
CA LEU A 95 2.84 -6.63 19.91
C LEU A 95 3.23 -6.55 18.42
N ASP A 96 3.98 -7.53 17.92
CA ASP A 96 4.35 -7.62 16.50
C ASP A 96 3.11 -7.72 15.60
N LEU A 97 2.10 -8.51 15.98
CA LEU A 97 0.84 -8.57 15.24
C LEU A 97 0.15 -7.20 15.23
N GLN A 98 0.11 -6.52 16.38
CA GLN A 98 -0.51 -5.19 16.49
C GLN A 98 0.19 -4.16 15.61
N ASP A 99 1.52 -4.13 15.64
CA ASP A 99 2.33 -3.25 14.80
C ASP A 99 2.09 -3.53 13.32
N ASN A 100 2.04 -4.80 12.92
CA ASN A 100 1.79 -5.18 11.54
C ASN A 100 0.36 -4.82 11.09
N LEU A 101 -0.65 -4.97 11.96
CA LEU A 101 -2.01 -4.51 11.68
C LEU A 101 -2.07 -2.98 11.55
N LEU A 102 -1.46 -2.24 12.47
CA LEU A 102 -1.39 -0.78 12.41
C LEU A 102 -0.69 -0.29 11.14
N LEU A 103 0.42 -0.93 10.77
CA LEU A 103 1.14 -0.65 9.53
C LEU A 103 0.27 -0.90 8.30
N PHE A 104 -0.43 -2.03 8.25
CA PHE A 104 -1.36 -2.38 7.17
C PHE A 104 -2.45 -1.31 7.00
N PHE A 105 -3.16 -0.96 8.08
CA PHE A 105 -4.22 0.04 8.02
C PHE A 105 -3.69 1.46 7.79
N THR A 106 -2.45 1.76 8.18
CA THR A 106 -1.79 3.02 7.87
C THR A 106 -1.55 3.16 6.37
N HIS A 107 -1.11 2.10 5.68
CA HIS A 107 -0.97 2.11 4.23
C HIS A 107 -2.32 2.27 3.51
N LEU A 108 -3.39 1.64 3.99
CA LEU A 108 -4.74 1.88 3.46
C LEU A 108 -5.14 3.37 3.56
N GLY A 109 -4.89 3.99 4.72
CA GLY A 109 -5.14 5.42 4.90
C GLY A 109 -4.27 6.30 3.99
N ARG A 110 -2.98 5.97 3.85
CA ARG A 110 -2.05 6.69 2.97
C ARG A 110 -2.48 6.64 1.51
N ILE A 111 -2.99 5.48 1.05
CA ILE A 111 -3.54 5.33 -0.30
C ILE A 111 -4.71 6.28 -0.52
N MET A 112 -5.71 6.28 0.38
CA MET A 112 -6.87 7.15 0.22
C MET A 112 -6.50 8.64 0.17
N ASN A 113 -5.69 9.11 1.12
CA ASN A 113 -5.29 10.52 1.15
C ASN A 113 -4.61 10.94 -0.16
N ASN A 114 -3.73 10.08 -0.71
CA ASN A 114 -3.05 10.39 -1.97
C ASN A 114 -3.96 10.25 -3.20
N ILE A 115 -5.01 9.44 -3.14
CA ILE A 115 -6.05 9.41 -4.18
C ILE A 115 -6.83 10.73 -4.19
N GLU A 116 -7.19 11.27 -3.04
CA GLU A 116 -7.89 12.55 -2.93
C GLU A 116 -7.06 13.70 -3.50
N GLU A 117 -5.78 13.79 -3.12
CA GLU A 117 -4.86 14.80 -3.66
C GLU A 117 -4.64 14.64 -5.17
N ALA A 118 -4.43 13.40 -5.66
CA ALA A 118 -4.28 13.12 -7.09
C ALA A 118 -5.55 13.47 -7.89
N SER A 119 -6.74 13.22 -7.32
CA SER A 119 -8.02 13.56 -7.93
C SER A 119 -8.21 15.07 -8.04
N SER A 120 -7.88 15.80 -6.97
CA SER A 120 -7.93 17.27 -6.92
C SER A 120 -7.05 17.91 -7.99
N LEU A 121 -5.85 17.36 -8.23
CA LEU A 121 -4.93 17.87 -9.27
C LEU A 121 -5.46 17.69 -10.70
N LEU A 122 -6.41 16.77 -10.90
CA LEU A 122 -7.11 16.52 -12.17
C LEU A 122 -8.54 17.08 -12.18
N ASP A 123 -8.92 17.89 -11.20
CA ASP A 123 -10.26 18.48 -11.07
C ASP A 123 -11.40 17.43 -11.05
N LEU A 124 -11.11 16.21 -10.58
CA LEU A 124 -12.09 15.12 -10.42
C LEU A 124 -12.86 15.26 -9.10
N LYS A 125 -14.14 14.90 -9.10
CA LYS A 125 -14.98 14.97 -7.90
C LYS A 125 -14.74 13.78 -6.98
N GLU A 126 -14.87 14.00 -5.67
CA GLU A 126 -14.80 12.95 -4.64
C GLU A 126 -15.74 11.76 -4.91
N SER A 127 -16.93 12.05 -5.45
CA SER A 127 -17.92 11.03 -5.82
C SER A 127 -17.38 10.00 -6.80
N ASP A 128 -16.43 10.41 -7.64
CA ASP A 128 -15.95 9.61 -8.75
C ASP A 128 -14.81 8.70 -8.25
N THR A 129 -14.00 9.16 -7.30
CA THR A 129 -12.80 8.43 -6.84
C THR A 129 -12.91 7.92 -5.39
N SER A 130 -12.70 8.78 -4.39
CA SER A 130 -12.50 8.34 -2.99
C SER A 130 -13.76 7.74 -2.36
N SER A 131 -14.94 7.97 -2.93
CA SER A 131 -16.18 7.28 -2.55
C SER A 131 -16.04 5.75 -2.58
N LEU A 132 -15.27 5.21 -3.54
CA LEU A 132 -15.01 3.78 -3.71
C LEU A 132 -14.20 3.18 -2.54
N LEU A 133 -13.46 4.03 -1.82
CA LEU A 133 -12.54 3.65 -0.74
C LEU A 133 -13.09 3.95 0.67
N LYS A 134 -14.31 4.51 0.78
CA LYS A 134 -14.90 4.93 2.08
C LYS A 134 -14.94 3.81 3.12
N GLU A 135 -15.21 2.58 2.70
CA GLU A 135 -15.20 1.42 3.60
C GLU A 135 -13.79 1.16 4.18
N PHE A 136 -12.74 1.23 3.37
CA PHE A 136 -11.36 1.05 3.85
C PHE A 136 -10.96 2.14 4.83
N TYR A 137 -11.37 3.38 4.57
CA TYR A 137 -11.14 4.50 5.47
C TYR A 137 -11.82 4.28 6.82
N HIS A 138 -13.06 3.81 6.79
CA HIS A 138 -13.80 3.52 8.00
C HIS A 138 -13.10 2.43 8.81
N LYS A 139 -12.72 1.31 8.17
CA LYS A 139 -11.98 0.23 8.82
C LYS A 139 -10.63 0.72 9.38
N ARG A 140 -9.90 1.56 8.64
CA ARG A 140 -8.69 2.25 9.13
C ARG A 140 -8.97 3.09 10.35
N HIS A 141 -10.07 3.84 10.37
CA HIS A 141 -10.43 4.66 11.52
C HIS A 141 -10.70 3.80 12.77
N ILE A 142 -11.39 2.66 12.61
CA ILE A 142 -11.61 1.72 13.70
C ILE A 142 -10.29 1.21 14.29
N LEU A 143 -9.33 0.85 13.44
CA LEU A 143 -8.07 0.23 13.88
C LEU A 143 -7.06 1.23 14.41
N VAL A 144 -6.93 2.39 13.78
CA VAL A 144 -5.90 3.38 14.11
C VAL A 144 -6.36 4.33 15.23
N HIS A 145 -7.64 4.69 15.26
CA HIS A 145 -8.17 5.69 16.20
C HIS A 145 -9.15 5.12 17.22
N GLY A 146 -9.64 3.89 17.00
CA GLY A 146 -10.57 3.23 17.90
C GLY A 146 -9.91 2.57 19.09
N LYS A 147 -10.73 1.91 19.91
CA LYS A 147 -10.26 1.02 20.97
C LYS A 147 -9.53 -0.17 20.34
N MET A 148 -8.59 -0.72 21.11
CA MET A 148 -7.83 -1.91 20.72
C MET A 148 -8.74 -3.04 20.22
N LEU A 149 -8.43 -3.53 19.03
CA LEU A 149 -9.12 -4.64 18.37
C LEU A 149 -8.87 -5.92 19.19
N PRO A 150 -9.90 -6.61 19.71
CA PRO A 150 -9.64 -7.80 20.50
C PRO A 150 -9.11 -8.94 19.62
N ILE A 151 -8.12 -9.66 20.16
CA ILE A 151 -7.41 -10.74 19.48
C ILE A 151 -7.80 -12.06 20.17
N ILE A 152 -8.26 -13.03 19.39
CA ILE A 152 -8.64 -14.35 19.89
C ILE A 152 -7.61 -15.37 19.39
N PHE A 153 -7.04 -16.13 20.31
CA PHE A 153 -6.12 -17.23 20.01
C PHE A 153 -6.87 -18.55 19.97
N LYS A 154 -6.79 -19.27 18.85
CA LYS A 154 -7.22 -20.67 18.79
C LYS A 154 -6.19 -21.55 19.50
N GLU A 155 -6.62 -22.71 19.99
CA GLU A 155 -5.72 -23.73 20.57
C GLU A 155 -4.65 -24.21 19.57
N THR A 156 -4.99 -24.17 18.29
CA THR A 156 -4.14 -24.52 17.15
C THR A 156 -3.15 -23.40 16.75
N GLY A 157 -3.19 -22.25 17.44
CA GLY A 157 -2.22 -21.15 17.27
C GLY A 157 -2.59 -20.11 16.22
N GLU A 158 -3.67 -20.28 15.47
CA GLU A 158 -4.20 -19.25 14.58
C GLU A 158 -4.87 -18.13 15.36
N ILE A 159 -4.87 -16.95 14.73
CA ILE A 159 -5.41 -15.74 15.33
C ILE A 159 -6.66 -15.32 14.60
N LEU A 160 -7.73 -15.14 15.37
CA LEU A 160 -8.98 -14.61 14.90
C LEU A 160 -9.12 -13.14 15.32
N LEU A 161 -9.59 -12.34 14.38
CA LEU A 161 -10.00 -10.96 14.57
C LEU A 161 -11.51 -10.87 14.33
N PRO A 162 -12.26 -10.02 15.05
CA PRO A 162 -13.64 -9.77 14.68
C PRO A 162 -13.69 -9.07 13.32
N VAL A 163 -14.69 -9.42 12.52
CA VAL A 163 -14.95 -8.74 11.24
C VAL A 163 -15.18 -7.26 11.53
N LEU A 164 -14.51 -6.38 10.81
CA LEU A 164 -14.66 -4.94 10.99
C LEU A 164 -15.94 -4.44 10.35
N SER A 165 -16.63 -3.55 11.06
CA SER A 165 -17.79 -2.85 10.54
C SER A 165 -17.46 -2.14 9.22
N LYS A 166 -18.41 -2.15 8.28
CA LYS A 166 -18.26 -1.52 6.96
C LYS A 166 -18.45 0.00 7.01
N ASN A 167 -19.22 0.49 7.97
CA ASN A 167 -19.54 1.92 8.11
C ASN A 167 -20.07 2.23 9.52
N GLY A 168 -20.23 3.52 9.84
CA GLY A 168 -20.66 3.94 11.19
C GLY A 168 -22.08 3.52 11.63
N THR A 169 -22.84 2.83 10.78
CA THR A 169 -24.17 2.28 11.09
C THR A 169 -24.23 0.75 11.05
N ASP A 170 -23.16 0.09 10.60
CA ASP A 170 -23.09 -1.36 10.51
C ASP A 170 -22.70 -1.96 11.87
N ILE A 171 -23.68 -2.54 12.55
CA ILE A 171 -23.52 -3.18 13.86
C ILE A 171 -23.16 -4.68 13.75
N THR A 172 -23.08 -5.23 12.52
CA THR A 172 -22.79 -6.65 12.32
C THR A 172 -21.30 -6.98 12.45
N GLY A 173 -20.45 -5.96 12.44
CA GLY A 173 -19.01 -6.05 12.68
C GLY A 173 -18.54 -5.18 13.84
N TRP A 174 -17.29 -5.38 14.25
CA TRP A 174 -16.63 -4.58 15.28
C TRP A 174 -16.66 -3.10 14.92
N TYR A 175 -17.23 -2.30 15.82
CA TYR A 175 -17.27 -0.84 15.73
C TYR A 175 -17.03 -0.29 17.13
N HIS A 176 -15.86 0.33 17.32
CA HIS A 176 -15.30 0.68 18.63
C HIS A 176 -16.19 1.60 19.50
N LYS A 177 -17.15 2.30 18.91
CA LYS A 177 -18.10 3.18 19.62
C LYS A 177 -19.25 2.40 20.25
N GLU A 178 -19.73 1.36 19.58
CA GLU A 178 -20.89 0.57 20.03
C GLU A 178 -20.46 -0.71 20.76
N HIS A 179 -19.30 -1.25 20.41
CA HIS A 179 -18.82 -2.52 20.94
C HIS A 179 -17.71 -2.36 21.98
N SER A 180 -17.65 -3.34 22.87
CA SER A 180 -16.63 -3.57 23.89
C SER A 180 -16.10 -5.01 23.78
N TRP A 181 -15.00 -5.31 24.48
CA TRP A 181 -14.45 -6.68 24.45
C TRP A 181 -15.41 -7.76 24.96
N LYS A 182 -16.44 -7.38 25.75
CA LYS A 182 -17.47 -8.32 26.23
C LYS A 182 -18.37 -8.81 25.10
N ASP A 183 -18.46 -8.06 24.01
CA ASP A 183 -19.37 -8.32 22.89
C ASP A 183 -18.75 -9.23 21.84
N ILE A 184 -17.48 -9.63 22.00
CA ILE A 184 -16.74 -10.36 20.96
C ILE A 184 -17.36 -11.72 20.62
N GLY A 185 -17.93 -12.41 21.61
CA GLY A 185 -18.61 -13.69 21.40
C GLY A 185 -19.89 -13.59 20.57
N LEU A 186 -20.37 -12.37 20.32
CA LEU A 186 -21.56 -12.08 19.51
C LEU A 186 -21.22 -11.68 18.07
N LEU A 187 -19.94 -11.46 17.77
CA LEU A 187 -19.49 -10.95 16.47
C LEU A 187 -18.87 -12.07 15.62
N PRO A 188 -19.05 -12.02 14.29
CA PRO A 188 -18.33 -12.90 13.39
C PRO A 188 -16.83 -12.62 13.46
N THR A 189 -16.02 -13.67 13.34
CA THR A 189 -14.56 -13.58 13.38
C THR A 189 -13.95 -14.24 12.15
N LEU A 190 -12.78 -13.75 11.74
CA LEU A 190 -11.99 -14.26 10.62
C LEU A 190 -10.54 -14.34 11.04
N GLU A 191 -9.77 -15.21 10.37
CA GLU A 191 -8.33 -15.27 10.59
C GLU A 191 -7.67 -13.94 10.20
N ALA A 192 -6.62 -13.54 10.93
CA ALA A 192 -5.91 -12.29 10.69
C ALA A 192 -5.41 -12.20 9.24
N ASN A 193 -4.82 -13.27 8.71
CA ASN A 193 -4.40 -13.32 7.32
C ASN A 193 -5.58 -13.22 6.35
N GLN A 194 -6.67 -13.92 6.62
CA GLN A 194 -7.86 -13.85 5.77
C GLN A 194 -8.40 -12.43 5.72
N THR A 195 -8.44 -11.73 6.86
CA THR A 195 -8.84 -10.33 6.97
C THR A 195 -7.94 -9.43 6.12
N ALA A 196 -6.63 -9.50 6.31
CA ALA A 196 -5.67 -8.66 5.59
C ALA A 196 -5.67 -8.95 4.09
N SER A 197 -5.65 -10.22 3.70
CA SER A 197 -5.70 -10.67 2.31
C SER A 197 -6.98 -10.22 1.62
N THR A 198 -8.14 -10.40 2.26
CA THR A 198 -9.43 -10.01 1.68
C THR A 198 -9.47 -8.51 1.42
N LEU A 199 -9.08 -7.69 2.40
CA LEU A 199 -9.01 -6.24 2.21
C LEU A 199 -8.05 -5.83 1.09
N PHE A 200 -6.87 -6.45 1.02
CA PHE A 200 -5.91 -6.15 -0.04
C PHE A 200 -6.45 -6.50 -1.44
N TRP A 201 -7.05 -7.68 -1.60
CA TRP A 201 -7.59 -8.11 -2.89
C TRP A 201 -8.88 -7.38 -3.28
N GLU A 202 -9.67 -6.89 -2.32
CA GLU A 202 -10.82 -6.01 -2.58
C GLU A 202 -10.39 -4.59 -2.96
N LEU A 203 -9.23 -4.12 -2.47
CA LEU A 203 -8.70 -2.79 -2.76
C LEU A 203 -8.26 -2.66 -4.23
N LEU A 204 -7.58 -3.68 -4.77
CA LEU A 204 -6.96 -3.61 -6.10
C LEU A 204 -7.95 -3.28 -7.24
N PRO A 205 -9.11 -3.94 -7.37
CA PRO A 205 -10.10 -3.59 -8.40
C PRO A 205 -10.60 -2.14 -8.29
N LYS A 206 -10.73 -1.61 -7.07
CA LYS A 206 -11.16 -0.22 -6.85
C LYS A 206 -10.06 0.76 -7.26
N LEU A 207 -8.80 0.44 -7.00
CA LEU A 207 -7.68 1.25 -7.48
C LEU A 207 -7.58 1.22 -9.00
N GLU A 208 -7.80 0.06 -9.63
CA GLU A 208 -7.89 -0.06 -11.09
C GLU A 208 -8.99 0.85 -11.67
N GLU A 209 -10.18 0.86 -11.06
CA GLU A 209 -11.27 1.75 -11.47
C GLU A 209 -10.89 3.23 -11.36
N ILE A 210 -10.32 3.64 -10.21
CA ILE A 210 -9.90 5.03 -9.98
C ILE A 210 -8.81 5.45 -10.98
N PHE A 211 -7.81 4.60 -11.21
CA PHE A 211 -6.77 4.89 -12.20
C PHE A 211 -7.32 4.92 -13.64
N GLY A 212 -8.41 4.19 -13.92
CA GLY A 212 -9.15 4.30 -15.17
C GLY A 212 -9.76 5.68 -15.37
N GLN A 213 -10.28 6.28 -14.30
CA GLN A 213 -10.79 7.65 -14.33
C GLN A 213 -9.66 8.67 -14.52
N PHE A 214 -8.54 8.53 -13.79
CA PHE A 214 -7.35 9.35 -14.00
C PHE A 214 -6.88 9.30 -15.45
N LYS A 215 -6.79 8.09 -16.01
CA LYS A 215 -6.39 7.88 -17.41
C LYS A 215 -7.32 8.63 -18.37
N LYS A 216 -8.63 8.50 -18.21
CA LYS A 216 -9.62 9.15 -19.09
C LYS A 216 -9.48 10.68 -19.05
N GLU A 217 -9.30 11.25 -17.86
CA GLU A 217 -9.14 12.69 -17.68
C GLU A 217 -7.82 13.17 -18.31
N ILE A 218 -6.72 12.46 -18.05
CA ILE A 218 -5.42 12.73 -18.67
C ILE A 218 -5.48 12.67 -20.20
N GLU A 219 -6.10 11.63 -20.77
CA GLU A 219 -6.27 11.50 -22.22
C GLU A 219 -7.06 12.67 -22.80
N THR A 220 -8.08 13.13 -22.08
CA THR A 220 -8.86 14.32 -22.46
C THR A 220 -7.99 15.58 -22.47
N GLN A 221 -7.17 15.78 -21.43
CA GLN A 221 -6.26 16.94 -21.32
C GLN A 221 -5.16 16.96 -22.38
N LEU A 222 -4.66 15.78 -22.78
CA LEU A 222 -3.62 15.63 -23.81
C LEU A 222 -4.22 15.67 -25.22
N SER A 223 -5.49 15.26 -25.38
CA SER A 223 -6.20 15.33 -26.66
C SER A 223 -6.38 16.80 -27.07
N GLY A 224 -5.82 17.16 -28.22
CA GLY A 224 -5.89 18.52 -28.78
C GLY A 224 -4.57 19.29 -28.82
N GLN A 225 -3.45 18.75 -28.35
CA GLN A 225 -2.17 19.48 -28.32
C GLN A 225 -0.94 18.76 -28.95
N ASP A 226 -1.11 17.61 -29.64
CA ASP A 226 0.00 16.75 -30.15
C ASP A 226 1.18 16.61 -29.18
N LEU A 227 0.87 16.48 -27.89
CA LEU A 227 1.83 16.38 -26.82
C LEU A 227 2.24 14.91 -26.66
N LYS A 228 3.54 14.64 -26.76
CA LYS A 228 4.12 13.32 -26.51
C LYS A 228 5.19 13.42 -25.44
N ILE A 229 5.26 12.41 -24.58
CA ILE A 229 6.36 12.29 -23.64
C ILE A 229 7.65 12.08 -24.44
N LYS A 230 8.68 12.87 -24.14
CA LYS A 230 10.04 12.65 -24.62
C LYS A 230 10.71 11.60 -23.75
N PHE A 231 11.10 10.50 -24.39
CA PHE A 231 11.87 9.45 -23.76
C PHE A 231 13.32 9.53 -24.19
N GLU A 232 14.21 9.64 -23.22
CA GLU A 232 15.65 9.46 -23.44
C GLU A 232 15.96 7.97 -23.30
N HIS A 233 16.53 7.35 -24.35
CA HIS A 233 16.97 5.96 -24.31
C HIS A 233 18.28 5.85 -23.52
N ASN A 234 18.19 5.85 -22.20
CA ASN A 234 19.31 5.48 -21.34
C ASN A 234 19.27 3.97 -21.10
N PHE A 235 20.07 3.23 -21.88
CA PHE A 235 20.37 1.84 -21.56
C PHE A 235 21.18 1.81 -20.26
N TYR A 236 20.52 1.48 -19.15
CA TYR A 236 21.24 1.10 -17.95
C TYR A 236 21.79 -0.30 -18.15
N PRO A 237 23.13 -0.49 -18.18
CA PRO A 237 23.68 -1.84 -18.11
C PRO A 237 23.19 -2.46 -16.80
N ASN A 238 22.64 -3.67 -16.89
CA ASN A 238 22.13 -4.47 -15.77
C ASN A 238 22.94 -4.20 -14.49
N VAL A 239 22.43 -3.32 -13.62
CA VAL A 239 22.96 -3.19 -12.27
C VAL A 239 22.69 -4.55 -11.63
N GLN A 240 23.76 -5.23 -11.24
CA GLN A 240 23.76 -6.62 -10.83
C GLN A 240 22.56 -6.93 -9.92
N ARG A 241 21.81 -7.98 -10.29
CA ARG A 241 20.74 -8.59 -9.49
C ARG A 241 21.32 -9.06 -8.15
N HIS A 242 21.46 -8.17 -7.18
CA HIS A 242 21.59 -8.57 -5.79
C HIS A 242 20.18 -8.66 -5.20
N GLY A 243 19.71 -9.90 -4.99
CA GLY A 243 18.53 -10.15 -4.17
C GLY A 243 17.42 -11.04 -4.74
N SER A 244 17.70 -11.97 -5.68
CA SER A 244 16.89 -13.20 -5.72
C SER A 244 17.43 -14.16 -4.66
N GLY A 245 17.24 -13.79 -3.40
CA GLY A 245 17.52 -14.69 -2.28
C GLY A 245 16.41 -15.73 -2.21
N SER A 246 16.61 -16.86 -2.89
CA SER A 246 15.95 -18.10 -2.49
C SER A 246 16.39 -18.39 -1.05
N PHE A 247 15.54 -18.05 -0.08
CA PHE A 247 15.75 -18.42 1.31
C PHE A 247 15.64 -19.94 1.41
N THR A 248 16.78 -20.61 1.42
CA THR A 248 16.92 -21.96 1.96
C THR A 248 17.34 -21.81 3.42
N PRO A 249 16.57 -22.30 4.40
CA PRO A 249 16.96 -22.19 5.79
C PRO A 249 18.06 -23.21 6.09
N THR A 250 19.32 -22.79 6.03
CA THR A 250 20.40 -23.55 6.66
C THR A 250 20.43 -23.21 8.14
N ALA A 251 19.99 -24.16 8.95
CA ALA A 251 20.27 -24.19 10.37
C ALA A 251 21.78 -24.14 10.61
N SER A 252 22.26 -23.11 11.32
CA SER A 252 23.46 -23.26 12.14
C SER A 252 23.48 -22.22 13.25
N ASN A 253 23.65 -22.75 14.46
CA ASN A 253 23.92 -22.03 15.69
C ASN A 253 25.12 -21.10 15.53
N SER A 254 24.99 -19.84 15.94
CA SER A 254 26.09 -19.05 16.48
C SER A 254 25.52 -17.99 17.41
N ALA A 255 25.75 -18.16 18.71
CA ALA A 255 25.51 -17.13 19.70
C ALA A 255 26.43 -15.93 19.40
N VAL A 256 25.85 -14.76 19.21
CA VAL A 256 26.59 -13.49 19.25
C VAL A 256 26.14 -12.76 20.51
N SER A 257 27.03 -12.79 21.50
CA SER A 257 26.97 -11.97 22.71
C SER A 257 27.19 -10.51 22.30
N VAL A 258 26.24 -9.64 22.63
CA VAL A 258 26.43 -8.19 22.61
C VAL A 258 26.33 -7.69 24.05
N TYR A 259 27.48 -7.58 24.70
CA TYR A 259 27.67 -6.72 25.86
C TYR A 259 27.71 -5.26 25.38
N GLY A 260 26.92 -4.40 26.02
CA GLY A 260 26.94 -2.95 25.78
C GLY A 260 25.78 -2.19 26.43
N LEU A 261 25.44 -2.51 27.68
CA LEU A 261 24.54 -1.69 28.48
C LEU A 261 25.37 -0.70 29.30
N ASP A 262 25.48 0.53 28.81
CA ASP A 262 25.86 1.66 29.64
C ASP A 262 24.72 2.00 30.59
N LYS A 263 25.04 1.97 31.89
CA LYS A 263 24.18 2.41 32.99
C LYS A 263 23.95 3.91 32.88
N ILE A 264 22.71 4.32 32.66
CA ILE A 264 22.28 5.69 32.96
C ILE A 264 21.70 5.68 34.38
N ASP A 265 22.45 6.31 35.29
CA ASP A 265 22.08 6.59 36.67
C ASP A 265 20.88 7.56 36.70
N ARG A 266 19.71 7.06 37.08
CA ARG A 266 18.53 7.90 37.35
C ARG A 266 18.49 8.23 38.83
N THR A 267 19.35 9.17 39.22
CA THR A 267 19.16 9.97 40.43
C THR A 267 19.25 11.45 40.07
N LYS A 268 18.09 12.02 39.65
CA LYS A 268 17.62 13.39 39.94
C LYS A 268 16.55 13.82 38.92
N TRP A 269 15.45 14.33 39.47
CA TRP A 269 14.27 14.97 38.86
C TRP A 269 13.19 14.03 38.33
#